data_AF-A0A162STG9-F1
#
_entry.id   AF-A0A162STG9-F1
#
_cell.length_a   1.000
_cell.length_b   1.000
_cell.length_c   1.000
_cell.angle_alpha   90.00
_cell.angle_beta   90.00
_cell.angle_gamma   90.00
#
_symmetry.space_group_name_H-M   'P 1'
#
loop_
_entity.id
_entity.type
_entity.pdbx_description
1 polymer ?
#
loop_
_entity_poly.entity_id
_entity_poly.type
_entity_poly.pdbx_seq_one_letter_code
_entity_poly.pdbx_strand_id
1 'polypeptide(L)'
;MEKLYYCSECKRIIKNEGKCAYCDSSDIKELMLKTSVNVIGTKTKGKVLKIKDGKVNLIVKDEGNNKIVKEYEVEQLKKVL
;
A
#
# COMPACT_ATOMS: atom_id res chain seq x y z
N MET A 1 -12.18 -6.71 -9.66
CA MET A 1 -11.38 -6.36 -8.47
C MET A 1 -10.08 -5.78 -9.00
N GLU A 2 -9.79 -4.51 -8.75
CA GLU A 2 -8.49 -3.97 -9.12
C GLU A 2 -7.41 -4.62 -8.26
N LYS A 3 -6.34 -5.05 -8.93
CA LYS A 3 -5.15 -5.59 -8.31
C LYS A 3 -4.11 -4.49 -8.24
N LEU A 4 -3.40 -4.45 -7.13
CA LEU A 4 -2.23 -3.61 -6.97
C LEU A 4 -1.05 -4.50 -6.67
N TYR A 5 0.13 -3.96 -6.93
CA TYR A 5 1.36 -4.67 -6.71
C TYR A 5 2.30 -3.81 -5.89
N TYR A 6 3.28 -4.44 -5.26
CA TYR A 6 4.36 -3.74 -4.58
C TYR A 6 5.69 -4.31 -5.03
N CYS A 7 6.69 -3.45 -5.16
CA CYS A 7 8.05 -3.89 -5.42
C CYS A 7 8.66 -4.47 -4.14
N SER A 8 9.28 -5.64 -4.18
CA SER A 8 9.93 -6.20 -2.98
C SER A 8 11.15 -5.40 -2.53
N GLU A 9 11.85 -4.74 -3.47
CA GLU A 9 13.07 -3.98 -3.15
C GLU A 9 12.74 -2.60 -2.58
N CYS A 10 12.08 -1.75 -3.37
CA CYS A 10 11.77 -0.38 -2.92
C CYS A 10 10.49 -0.29 -2.10
N LYS A 11 9.68 -1.37 -2.03
CA LYS A 11 8.42 -1.45 -1.26
C LYS A 11 7.32 -0.49 -1.72
N ARG A 12 7.51 0.30 -2.78
CA ARG A 12 6.47 1.18 -3.32
C ARG A 12 5.35 0.36 -3.92
N ILE A 13 4.12 0.85 -3.77
CA ILE A 13 2.93 0.26 -4.38
C ILE A 13 2.77 0.83 -5.78
N ILE A 14 2.51 -0.03 -6.75
CA ILE A 14 2.37 0.27 -8.16
C ILE A 14 1.13 -0.42 -8.72
N LYS A 15 0.57 0.15 -9.79
CA LYS A 15 -0.58 -0.44 -10.50
C LYS A 15 -0.16 -1.48 -11.54
N ASN A 16 1.13 -1.53 -11.88
CA ASN A 16 1.67 -2.38 -12.94
C ASN A 16 2.34 -3.63 -12.36
N GLU A 17 2.12 -4.78 -12.97
CA GLU A 17 2.69 -6.07 -12.56
C GLU A 17 4.08 -6.37 -13.16
N GLY A 18 4.47 -5.67 -14.24
CA GLY A 18 5.66 -6.03 -14.99
C GLY A 18 6.98 -5.57 -14.37
N LYS A 19 7.06 -4.29 -13.98
CA LYS A 19 8.31 -3.68 -13.52
C LYS A 19 8.06 -2.51 -12.58
N CYS A 20 8.94 -2.33 -11.61
CA CYS A 20 8.90 -1.17 -10.74
C CYS A 20 9.33 0.09 -11.50
N ALA A 21 8.43 1.07 -11.62
CA ALA A 21 8.72 2.37 -12.24
C ALA A 21 9.75 3.23 -11.48
N TYR A 22 10.14 2.83 -10.27
CA TYR A 22 10.99 3.65 -9.40
C TYR A 22 12.39 3.10 -9.16
N CYS A 23 12.59 1.80 -9.29
CA CYS A 23 13.89 1.17 -9.04
C CYS A 23 14.25 0.12 -10.09
N ASP A 24 13.51 0.07 -11.20
CA ASP A 24 13.70 -0.85 -12.31
C ASP A 24 13.77 -2.34 -11.94
N SER A 25 13.34 -2.69 -10.73
CA SER A 25 13.30 -4.06 -10.26
C SER A 25 12.15 -4.81 -10.90
N SER A 26 12.41 -6.06 -11.30
CA SER A 26 11.41 -7.00 -11.80
C SER A 26 10.73 -7.80 -10.68
N ASP A 27 11.19 -7.64 -9.43
CA ASP A 27 10.60 -8.35 -8.28
C ASP A 27 9.35 -7.60 -7.77
N ILE A 28 8.24 -7.85 -8.45
CA ILE A 28 6.92 -7.29 -8.15
C ILE A 28 6.02 -8.37 -7.55
N LYS A 29 5.33 -8.04 -6.46
CA LYS A 29 4.43 -8.94 -5.74
C LYS A 29 3.04 -8.35 -5.63
N GLU A 30 2.02 -9.21 -5.66
CA GLU A 30 0.63 -8.78 -5.51
C GLU A 30 0.37 -8.24 -4.10
N LEU A 31 -0.26 -7.07 -4.02
CA LEU A 31 -0.69 -6.45 -2.78
C LEU A 31 -2.00 -7.10 -2.31
N MET A 32 -1.88 -8.06 -1.39
CA MET A 32 -3.05 -8.72 -0.80
C MET A 32 -3.79 -7.83 0.19
N LEU A 33 -5.07 -8.13 0.42
CA LEU A 33 -5.82 -7.55 1.53
C LEU A 33 -5.18 -7.92 2.87
N LYS A 34 -5.41 -7.12 3.91
CA LYS A 34 -4.81 -7.19 5.25
C LYS A 34 -3.29 -6.98 5.31
N THR A 35 -2.66 -6.72 4.17
CA THR A 35 -1.25 -6.39 4.10
C THR A 35 -0.95 -5.11 4.87
N SER A 36 0.09 -5.15 5.72
CA SER A 36 0.59 -3.97 6.43
C SER A 36 1.35 -3.05 5.49
N VAL A 37 0.97 -1.77 5.49
CA VAL A 37 1.56 -0.68 4.69
C VAL A 37 1.70 0.58 5.55
N ASN A 38 2.57 1.48 5.16
CA ASN A 38 2.71 2.81 5.73
C ASN A 38 2.46 3.89 4.68
N VAL A 39 2.04 5.05 5.16
CA VAL A 39 1.84 6.22 4.31
C VAL A 39 3.16 7.01 4.27
N ILE A 40 3.69 7.22 3.08
CA ILE A 40 4.94 7.93 2.83
C ILE A 40 4.82 9.37 3.36
N GLY A 41 5.87 9.85 4.04
CA GLY A 41 5.88 11.18 4.65
C GLY A 41 5.14 11.27 6.00
N THR A 42 4.58 10.17 6.51
CA THR A 42 3.91 10.15 7.81
C THR A 42 4.36 8.96 8.67
N LYS A 43 4.06 9.02 9.97
CA LYS A 43 4.23 7.88 10.89
C LYS A 43 3.05 6.90 10.85
N THR A 44 2.07 7.15 9.99
CA THR A 44 0.84 6.37 9.91
C THR A 44 1.09 5.01 9.27
N LYS A 45 0.76 3.95 10.00
CA LYS A 45 0.82 2.56 9.54
C LYS A 45 -0.56 1.93 9.64
N GLY A 46 -0.96 1.22 8.60
CA GLY A 46 -2.27 0.61 8.51
C GLY A 46 -2.24 -0.72 7.76
N LYS A 47 -3.41 -1.37 7.71
CA LYS A 47 -3.62 -2.58 6.93
C LYS A 47 -4.55 -2.29 5.77
N VAL A 48 -4.22 -2.84 4.60
CA VAL A 48 -5.06 -2.76 3.41
C VAL A 48 -6.41 -3.42 3.69
N LEU A 49 -7.50 -2.66 3.56
CA LEU A 49 -8.87 -3.14 3.71
C LEU A 49 -9.53 -3.38 2.37
N LYS A 50 -9.40 -2.42 1.45
CA LYS A 50 -10.05 -2.46 0.15
C LYS A 50 -9.25 -1.66 -0.86
N ILE A 51 -9.23 -2.13 -2.09
CA ILE A 51 -8.61 -1.48 -3.24
C ILE A 51 -9.74 -1.08 -4.19
N LYS A 52 -9.78 0.19 -4.61
CA LYS A 52 -10.80 0.72 -5.51
C LYS A 52 -10.27 1.93 -6.28
N ASP A 53 -10.37 1.89 -7.59
CA ASP A 53 -10.07 2.97 -8.54
C ASP A 53 -8.69 3.60 -8.33
N GLY A 54 -7.66 2.76 -8.20
CA GLY A 54 -6.30 3.21 -7.90
C GLY A 54 -6.10 3.85 -6.51
N LYS A 55 -7.08 3.74 -5.62
CA LYS A 55 -6.99 4.14 -4.21
C LYS A 55 -7.08 2.92 -3.31
N VAL A 56 -6.52 3.07 -2.11
CA VAL A 56 -6.47 2.00 -1.11
C VAL A 56 -7.01 2.52 0.21
N ASN A 57 -8.04 1.84 0.69
CA ASN A 57 -8.56 2.04 2.03
C ASN A 57 -7.70 1.29 3.03
N LEU A 58 -7.13 2.02 3.97
CA LEU A 58 -6.35 1.49 5.07
C LEU A 58 -7.14 1.53 6.36
N ILE A 59 -7.10 0.43 7.10
CA ILE A 59 -7.45 0.44 8.51
C ILE A 59 -6.21 0.88 9.28
N VAL A 60 -6.32 2.07 9.87
CA VAL A 60 -5.33 2.66 10.74
C VAL A 60 -5.87 2.64 12.18
N LYS A 61 -4.96 2.53 13.15
CA LYS A 61 -5.30 2.71 14.55
C LYS A 61 -4.92 4.12 14.96
N ASP A 62 -5.87 4.83 15.53
CA ASP A 62 -5.63 6.15 16.12
C ASP A 62 -4.96 6.02 17.51
N GLU A 63 -4.55 7.14 18.11
CA GLU A 63 -3.94 7.18 19.45
C GLU A 63 -4.86 6.59 20.52
N GLY A 64 -6.19 6.72 20.33
CA GLY A 64 -7.19 6.07 21.17
C GLY A 64 -7.40 4.57 20.92
N ASN A 65 -6.55 3.90 20.14
CA ASN A 65 -6.72 2.51 19.66
C ASN A 65 -7.97 2.24 18.81
N ASN A 66 -8.68 3.29 18.40
CA ASN A 66 -9.86 3.19 17.55
C ASN A 66 -9.45 2.81 16.12
N LYS A 67 -10.20 1.88 15.50
CA LYS A 67 -10.01 1.50 14.10
C LYS A 67 -10.71 2.52 13.22
N ILE A 68 -9.93 3.30 12.49
CA ILE A 68 -10.42 4.26 11.50
C ILE A 68 -10.05 3.79 10.09
N VAL A 69 -10.93 4.04 9.13
CA VAL A 69 -10.68 3.78 7.71
C VAL A 69 -10.27 5.09 7.06
N LYS A 70 -9.11 5.11 6.43
CA LYS A 70 -8.62 6.24 5.65
C LYS A 70 -8.30 5.80 4.23
N GLU A 71 -8.72 6.61 3.26
CA GLU A 71 -8.41 6.42 1.86
C GLU A 71 -7.10 7.12 1.51
N TYR A 72 -6.23 6.43 0.78
CA TYR A 72 -4.97 6.97 0.30
C TYR A 72 -4.73 6.57 -1.15
N GLU A 73 -3.99 7.40 -1.89
CA GLU A 73 -3.52 7.03 -3.21
C GLU A 73 -2.37 6.03 -3.13
N VAL A 74 -2.29 5.14 -4.11
CA VAL A 74 -1.24 4.11 -4.16
C VAL A 74 0.17 4.66 -4.12
N GLU A 75 0.40 5.82 -4.74
CA GLU A 75 1.71 6.48 -4.80
C GLU A 75 2.17 6.97 -3.42
N GLN A 76 1.22 7.23 -2.51
CA GLN A 76 1.50 7.64 -1.14
C GLN A 76 1.75 6.45 -0.22
N LEU A 77 1.68 5.21 -0.72
CA LEU A 77 1.76 4.02 0.10
C LEU A 77 3.04 3.22 -0.13
N LYS A 78 3.53 2.61 0.94
CA LYS A 78 4.70 1.75 0.92
C LYS A 78 4.45 0.51 1.78
N LYS A 79 4.87 -0.65 1.29
CA LYS A 79 4.81 -1.92 2.02
C LYS A 79 5.75 -1.85 3.23
N VAL A 80 5.25 -2.28 4.39
CA VAL A 80 6.08 -2.49 5.59
C VAL A 80 6.51 -3.97 5.61
N LEU A 81 7.80 -4.22 5.91
CA LEU A 81 8.33 -5.59 6.14
C LEU A 81 7.73 -6.16 7.42
#